data_AF-L1MN57-F1
#
_entry.id   AF-L1MN57-F1
#
_cell.length_a   1.000
_cell.length_b   1.000
_cell.length_c   1.000
_cell.angle_alpha   90.00
_cell.angle_beta   90.00
_cell.angle_gamma   90.00
#
_symmetry.space_group_name_H-M   'P 1'
#
loop_
_entity.id
_entity.type
_entity.pdbx_description
1 polymer ?
#
loop_
_entity_poly.entity_id
_entity_poly.type
_entity_poly.pdbx_seq_one_letter_code
_entity_poly.pdbx_strand_id
1 'polypeptide(L)'
;MIKTLLQQLEDWFADHDYLAVERTLGGLPVDKFSPRMWEIYVHTLLRLARDNGHDTARYSRALNCMHYMMDEQVERFVHLYYYYAYALAHLDRESEALLFLAAYFEEVVPAFQHPKAELLERQCLESISQQHHRLGTFVDRCQQMGEALQSIAQPVADLAREIAALSDQTSKLAQHRRAVAEQEQTQLLYKVARPLLYQVRFTAVWTENHVALQMALDGVVQNLHILYTLLCLLRPHLPQGWDIELPQWEAFVREHYPEEPSQSTINQLLALERTYSTTLPPETAVYEAHIQVNSGWTTQAMLMVEYLQDENFVFNLQRLSGSFCGFVAYNTDVFSSQDDLEQQVRAFNAHLAEAVQHSLGEAFAVHFVGGGFGASAFAHHAQTAYCDFIAYDAPRVLAAISSYFAQHVESYPQVQAFHRAATPFSI
;
A
#
# COMPACT_ATOMS: atom_id res chain seq x y z
N MET A 1 -16.36 -30.80 -41.73
CA MET A 1 -16.61 -29.34 -41.66
C MET A 1 -15.34 -28.71 -41.11
N ILE A 2 -14.68 -27.81 -41.84
CA ILE A 2 -13.44 -27.17 -41.37
C ILE A 2 -13.85 -26.17 -40.28
N LYS A 3 -13.41 -26.37 -39.03
CA LYS A 3 -13.66 -25.42 -37.93
C LYS A 3 -12.92 -24.12 -38.23
N THR A 4 -13.54 -22.99 -37.90
CA THR A 4 -12.82 -21.72 -37.94
C THR A 4 -11.77 -21.69 -36.83
N LEU A 5 -10.74 -20.85 -36.97
CA LEU A 5 -9.71 -20.70 -35.94
C LEU A 5 -10.33 -20.33 -34.58
N LEU A 6 -11.32 -19.43 -34.56
CA LEU A 6 -12.00 -19.04 -33.32
C LEU A 6 -12.71 -20.22 -32.65
N GLN A 7 -13.47 -21.01 -33.41
CA GLN A 7 -14.15 -22.20 -32.88
C GLN A 7 -13.16 -23.19 -32.27
N GLN A 8 -12.02 -23.40 -32.95
CA GLN A 8 -10.98 -24.30 -32.46
C GLN A 8 -10.33 -23.78 -31.17
N LEU A 9 -10.11 -22.48 -31.05
CA LEU A 9 -9.60 -21.86 -29.82
C LEU A 9 -10.60 -21.96 -28.67
N GLU A 10 -11.90 -21.79 -28.94
CA GLU A 10 -12.96 -21.92 -27.94
C GLU A 10 -13.07 -23.36 -27.41
N ASP A 11 -12.99 -24.35 -28.31
CA ASP A 11 -12.98 -25.76 -27.93
C ASP A 11 -11.78 -26.09 -27.03
N TRP A 12 -10.57 -25.69 -27.43
CA TRP A 12 -9.37 -25.91 -26.63
C TRP A 12 -9.43 -25.20 -25.28
N PHE A 13 -9.97 -23.98 -25.24
CA PHE A 13 -10.11 -23.24 -23.99
C PHE A 13 -11.11 -23.92 -23.04
N ALA A 14 -12.23 -24.44 -23.55
CA ALA A 14 -13.22 -25.19 -22.77
C ALA A 14 -12.65 -26.53 -22.26
N ASP A 15 -11.84 -27.20 -23.07
CA ASP A 15 -11.18 -28.46 -22.73
C ASP A 15 -9.92 -28.26 -21.84
N HIS A 16 -9.62 -27.01 -21.45
CA HIS A 16 -8.45 -26.63 -20.66
C HIS A 16 -7.10 -26.94 -21.34
N ASP A 17 -7.07 -27.09 -22.67
CA ASP A 17 -5.85 -27.24 -23.48
C ASP A 17 -5.20 -25.87 -23.75
N TYR A 18 -4.75 -25.24 -22.68
CA TYR A 18 -4.17 -23.90 -22.71
C TYR A 18 -2.84 -23.83 -23.47
N LEU A 19 -2.09 -24.93 -23.54
CA LEU A 19 -0.83 -24.97 -24.29
C LEU A 19 -1.07 -24.92 -25.80
N ALA A 20 -2.14 -25.56 -26.31
CA ALA A 20 -2.52 -25.44 -27.70
C ALA A 20 -2.91 -23.99 -28.05
N VAL A 21 -3.71 -23.34 -27.19
CA VAL A 21 -4.07 -21.93 -27.34
C VAL A 21 -2.84 -21.03 -27.34
N GLU A 22 -1.92 -21.18 -26.36
CA GLU A 22 -0.70 -20.37 -26.27
C GLU A 22 0.19 -20.51 -27.52
N ARG A 23 0.36 -21.75 -28.02
CA ARG A 23 1.19 -22.00 -29.21
C ARG A 23 0.60 -21.38 -30.47
N THR A 24 -0.71 -21.47 -30.64
CA THR A 24 -1.39 -20.97 -31.83
C THR A 24 -1.46 -19.46 -31.84
N LEU A 25 -1.93 -18.83 -30.75
CA LEU A 25 -2.06 -17.38 -30.68
C LEU A 25 -0.72 -16.68 -30.42
N GLY A 26 0.22 -17.32 -29.71
CA GLY A 26 1.52 -16.73 -29.41
C GLY A 26 2.43 -16.50 -30.61
N GLY A 27 2.13 -17.11 -31.75
CA GLY A 27 2.81 -16.87 -33.03
C GLY A 27 2.11 -15.84 -33.93
N LEU A 28 0.96 -15.31 -33.52
CA LEU A 28 0.17 -14.37 -34.31
C LEU A 28 0.33 -12.93 -33.77
N PRO A 29 0.39 -11.92 -34.65
CA PRO A 29 0.38 -10.51 -34.23
C PRO A 29 -0.93 -10.13 -33.53
N VAL A 30 -0.82 -9.35 -32.45
CA VAL A 30 -1.94 -9.01 -31.56
C VAL A 30 -3.01 -8.15 -32.27
N ASP A 31 -2.65 -7.39 -33.30
CA ASP A 31 -3.55 -6.59 -34.14
C ASP A 31 -4.47 -7.45 -35.04
N LYS A 32 -4.17 -8.75 -35.18
CA LYS A 32 -5.00 -9.69 -35.96
C LYS A 32 -6.05 -10.41 -35.14
N PHE A 33 -6.06 -10.21 -33.83
CA PHE A 33 -6.96 -10.94 -32.95
C PHE A 33 -8.35 -10.31 -33.02
N SER A 34 -9.37 -11.15 -32.98
CA SER A 34 -10.71 -10.67 -32.66
C SER A 34 -10.82 -10.42 -31.15
N PRO A 35 -11.82 -9.66 -30.70
CA PRO A 35 -12.10 -9.45 -29.28
C PRO A 35 -12.08 -10.73 -28.43
N ARG A 36 -12.71 -11.79 -28.95
CA ARG A 36 -12.78 -13.07 -28.26
C ARG A 36 -11.44 -13.81 -28.24
N MET A 37 -10.62 -13.68 -29.29
CA MET A 37 -9.28 -14.26 -29.31
C MET A 37 -8.38 -13.61 -28.26
N TRP A 38 -8.49 -12.29 -28.08
CA TRP A 38 -7.78 -11.59 -27.02
C TRP A 38 -8.15 -12.11 -25.63
N GLU A 39 -9.45 -12.19 -25.30
CA GLU A 39 -9.91 -12.72 -24.00
C GLU A 39 -9.38 -14.14 -23.74
N ILE A 40 -9.58 -15.05 -24.70
CA ILE A 40 -9.13 -16.44 -24.61
C ILE A 40 -7.62 -16.49 -24.35
N TYR A 41 -6.85 -15.67 -25.06
CA TYR A 41 -5.40 -15.66 -24.94
C TYR A 41 -4.92 -15.12 -23.60
N VAL A 42 -5.48 -13.99 -23.13
CA VAL A 42 -5.14 -13.40 -21.83
C VAL A 42 -5.44 -14.39 -20.71
N HIS A 43 -6.63 -14.98 -20.68
CA HIS A 43 -6.97 -15.98 -19.66
C HIS A 43 -6.06 -17.20 -19.72
N THR A 44 -5.72 -17.66 -20.92
CA THR A 44 -4.78 -18.77 -21.13
C THR A 44 -3.40 -18.45 -20.55
N LEU A 45 -2.85 -17.28 -20.86
CA LEU A 45 -1.54 -16.86 -20.36
C LEU A 45 -1.51 -16.74 -18.84
N LEU A 46 -2.51 -16.10 -18.24
CA LEU A 46 -2.61 -15.94 -16.78
C LEU A 46 -2.78 -17.29 -16.08
N ARG A 47 -3.55 -18.21 -16.67
CA ARG A 47 -3.74 -19.55 -16.12
C ARG A 47 -2.45 -20.37 -16.17
N LEU A 48 -1.77 -20.39 -17.31
CA LEU A 48 -0.47 -21.06 -17.46
C LEU A 48 0.62 -20.43 -16.57
N ALA A 49 0.62 -19.11 -16.41
CA ALA A 49 1.57 -18.42 -15.55
C ALA A 49 1.42 -18.84 -14.08
N ARG A 50 0.17 -19.00 -13.64
CA ARG A 50 -0.17 -19.44 -12.29
C ARG A 50 0.13 -20.93 -12.08
N ASP A 51 -0.34 -21.78 -13.00
CA ASP A 51 -0.26 -23.23 -12.84
C ASP A 51 1.19 -23.77 -13.01
N ASN A 52 2.10 -22.99 -13.61
CA ASN A 52 3.53 -23.31 -13.74
C ASN A 52 4.43 -22.70 -12.65
N GLY A 53 3.90 -22.41 -11.46
CA GLY A 53 4.74 -21.95 -10.34
C GLY A 53 5.25 -20.52 -10.49
N HIS A 54 4.42 -19.63 -11.06
CA HIS A 54 4.65 -18.18 -11.19
C HIS A 54 5.67 -17.77 -12.28
N ASP A 55 5.22 -17.81 -13.53
CA ASP A 55 6.00 -17.42 -14.72
C ASP A 55 5.81 -15.94 -15.09
N THR A 56 6.79 -15.11 -14.73
CA THR A 56 6.78 -13.65 -14.98
C THR A 56 6.76 -13.30 -16.48
N ALA A 57 7.33 -14.14 -17.36
CA ALA A 57 7.31 -13.86 -18.80
C ALA A 57 5.89 -13.95 -19.37
N ARG A 58 5.09 -14.90 -18.88
CA ARG A 58 3.68 -15.03 -19.28
C ARG A 58 2.80 -13.94 -18.70
N TYR A 59 3.02 -13.52 -17.46
CA TYR A 59 2.35 -12.34 -16.90
C TYR A 59 2.66 -11.08 -17.71
N SER A 60 3.93 -10.87 -18.09
CA SER A 60 4.32 -9.72 -18.93
C SER A 60 3.67 -9.76 -20.32
N ARG A 61 3.60 -10.93 -20.96
CA ARG A 61 2.90 -11.09 -22.25
C ARG A 61 1.40 -10.84 -22.13
N ALA A 62 0.77 -11.32 -21.07
CA ALA A 62 -0.65 -11.07 -20.82
C ALA A 62 -0.90 -9.57 -20.63
N LEU A 63 -0.05 -8.91 -19.84
CA LEU A 63 -0.12 -7.47 -19.60
C LEU A 63 -0.01 -6.66 -20.89
N ASN A 64 0.98 -6.95 -21.74
CA ASN A 64 1.15 -6.26 -23.02
C ASN A 64 -0.04 -6.48 -23.95
N CYS A 65 -0.62 -7.69 -23.95
CA CYS A 65 -1.85 -7.98 -24.70
C CYS A 65 -3.02 -7.13 -24.20
N MET A 66 -3.25 -7.10 -22.88
CA MET A 66 -4.32 -6.29 -22.29
C MET A 66 -4.11 -4.80 -22.49
N HIS A 67 -2.87 -4.29 -22.41
CA HIS A 67 -2.55 -2.90 -22.72
C HIS A 67 -3.01 -2.52 -24.13
N TYR A 68 -2.65 -3.35 -25.12
CA TYR A 68 -3.08 -3.16 -26.50
C TYR A 68 -4.62 -3.22 -26.65
N MET A 69 -5.28 -4.16 -25.97
CA MET A 69 -6.75 -4.27 -26.01
C MET A 69 -7.45 -3.04 -25.46
N MET A 70 -6.93 -2.50 -24.36
CA MET A 70 -7.50 -1.36 -23.66
C MET A 70 -7.29 -0.09 -24.49
N ASP A 71 -6.13 0.11 -25.10
CA ASP A 71 -5.91 1.24 -26.01
C ASP A 71 -6.87 1.24 -27.22
N GLU A 72 -7.22 0.06 -27.74
CA GLU A 72 -8.07 -0.07 -28.94
C GLU A 72 -9.58 -0.09 -28.64
N GLN A 73 -10.00 -0.75 -27.55
CA GLN A 73 -11.42 -1.04 -27.25
C GLN A 73 -11.75 -1.03 -25.74
N VAL A 74 -11.31 0.00 -25.01
CA VAL A 74 -11.58 0.27 -23.56
C VAL A 74 -12.96 -0.26 -23.11
N GLU A 75 -14.04 0.21 -23.74
CA GLU A 75 -15.43 -0.04 -23.30
C GLU A 75 -15.85 -1.52 -23.36
N ARG A 76 -15.19 -2.35 -24.18
CA ARG A 76 -15.53 -3.78 -24.32
C ARG A 76 -14.84 -4.67 -23.31
N PHE A 77 -13.71 -4.21 -22.76
CA PHE A 77 -12.83 -5.03 -21.94
C PHE A 77 -12.74 -4.56 -20.48
N VAL A 78 -13.78 -3.87 -20.01
CA VAL A 78 -13.87 -3.39 -18.63
C VAL A 78 -13.64 -4.50 -17.59
N HIS A 79 -14.12 -5.70 -17.88
CA HIS A 79 -13.95 -6.88 -17.03
C HIS A 79 -12.50 -7.39 -16.95
N LEU A 80 -11.61 -6.97 -17.87
CA LEU A 80 -10.20 -7.36 -17.90
C LEU A 80 -9.28 -6.46 -17.08
N TYR A 81 -9.77 -5.31 -16.58
CA TYR A 81 -8.99 -4.44 -15.72
C TYR A 81 -8.53 -5.11 -14.42
N TYR A 82 -9.38 -5.97 -13.86
CA TYR A 82 -9.01 -6.86 -12.77
C TYR A 82 -7.83 -7.77 -13.13
N TYR A 83 -7.87 -8.38 -14.32
CA TYR A 83 -6.82 -9.28 -14.78
C TYR A 83 -5.52 -8.54 -15.11
N TYR A 84 -5.63 -7.27 -15.53
CA TYR A 84 -4.50 -6.36 -15.71
C TYR A 84 -3.81 -6.07 -14.37
N ALA A 85 -4.57 -5.67 -13.35
CA ALA A 85 -4.06 -5.46 -12.01
C ALA A 85 -3.48 -6.76 -11.39
N TYR A 86 -4.15 -7.89 -11.61
CA TYR A 86 -3.65 -9.21 -11.22
C TYR A 86 -2.30 -9.52 -11.87
N ALA A 87 -2.15 -9.26 -13.17
CA ALA A 87 -0.88 -9.45 -13.87
C ALA A 87 0.22 -8.51 -13.34
N LEU A 88 -0.11 -7.24 -13.08
CA LEU A 88 0.80 -6.27 -12.48
C LEU A 88 1.28 -6.70 -11.09
N ALA A 89 0.36 -7.14 -10.22
CA ALA A 89 0.71 -7.63 -8.89
C ALA A 89 1.69 -8.81 -8.97
N HIS A 90 1.49 -9.70 -9.95
CA HIS A 90 2.38 -10.82 -10.22
C HIS A 90 3.69 -10.48 -10.95
N LEU A 91 3.93 -9.21 -11.25
CA LEU A 91 5.17 -8.70 -11.84
C LEU A 91 5.94 -7.80 -10.87
N ASP A 92 5.65 -7.87 -9.58
CA ASP A 92 6.14 -6.94 -8.55
C ASP A 92 5.78 -5.47 -8.86
N ARG A 93 4.69 -5.24 -9.61
CA ARG A 93 4.15 -3.91 -9.97
C ARG A 93 2.84 -3.65 -9.22
N GLU A 94 2.79 -4.03 -7.95
CA GLU A 94 1.60 -3.91 -7.10
C GLU A 94 1.14 -2.45 -6.94
N SER A 95 2.08 -1.49 -6.90
CA SER A 95 1.80 -0.03 -7.00
C SER A 95 0.99 0.34 -8.20
N GLU A 96 1.42 -0.15 -9.36
CA GLU A 96 0.72 0.12 -10.59
C GLU A 96 -0.61 -0.62 -10.61
N ALA A 97 -0.68 -1.84 -10.06
CA ALA A 97 -1.92 -2.58 -9.95
C ALA A 97 -2.98 -1.82 -9.14
N LEU A 98 -2.60 -1.32 -7.96
CA LEU A 98 -3.51 -0.60 -7.07
C LEU A 98 -3.83 0.80 -7.57
N LEU A 99 -2.85 1.54 -8.11
CA LEU A 99 -3.12 2.83 -8.75
C LEU A 99 -4.02 2.68 -9.97
N PHE A 100 -3.81 1.63 -10.76
CA PHE A 100 -4.64 1.32 -11.91
C PHE A 100 -6.07 0.97 -11.51
N LEU A 101 -6.25 0.16 -10.47
CA LEU A 101 -7.58 -0.13 -9.94
C LEU A 101 -8.22 1.15 -9.37
N ALA A 102 -7.51 1.94 -8.57
CA ALA A 102 -8.03 3.18 -7.98
C ALA A 102 -8.46 4.20 -9.06
N ALA A 103 -7.56 4.51 -10.00
CA ALA A 103 -7.86 5.44 -11.10
C ALA A 103 -9.03 4.95 -11.96
N TYR A 104 -9.11 3.64 -12.22
CA TYR A 104 -10.16 3.08 -13.06
C TYR A 104 -11.51 3.01 -12.34
N PHE A 105 -11.56 2.70 -11.04
CA PHE A 105 -12.81 2.64 -10.29
C PHE A 105 -13.37 4.03 -9.94
N GLU A 106 -12.51 5.05 -9.81
CA GLU A 106 -12.96 6.44 -9.62
C GLU A 106 -13.43 7.10 -10.93
N GLU A 107 -12.84 6.76 -12.08
CA GLU A 107 -13.15 7.40 -13.37
C GLU A 107 -14.20 6.67 -14.23
N VAL A 108 -14.54 5.41 -13.93
CA VAL A 108 -15.45 4.61 -14.77
C VAL A 108 -16.89 4.78 -14.35
N VAL A 109 -17.60 5.51 -15.22
CA VAL A 109 -19.03 5.78 -15.17
C VAL A 109 -19.81 4.54 -14.68
N PRO A 110 -20.69 4.67 -13.67
CA PRO A 110 -21.55 3.59 -13.14
C PRO A 110 -22.31 2.78 -14.19
N ALA A 111 -22.45 3.32 -15.41
CA ALA A 111 -23.07 2.68 -16.57
C ALA A 111 -22.30 1.46 -17.14
N PHE A 112 -21.02 1.27 -16.79
CA PHE A 112 -20.19 0.16 -17.31
C PHE A 112 -19.82 -0.88 -16.23
N GLN A 113 -20.43 -0.81 -15.04
CA GLN A 113 -20.22 -1.81 -14.00
C GLN A 113 -20.63 -3.21 -14.49
N HIS A 114 -19.67 -4.12 -14.53
CA HIS A 114 -19.92 -5.52 -14.82
C HIS A 114 -20.84 -6.12 -13.73
N PRO A 115 -21.79 -7.02 -14.06
CA PRO A 115 -22.73 -7.60 -13.06
C PRO A 115 -22.08 -8.39 -11.91
N LYS A 116 -20.77 -8.62 -11.97
CA LYS A 116 -19.96 -9.27 -10.94
C LYS A 116 -18.81 -8.39 -10.44
N ALA A 117 -18.82 -7.09 -10.72
CA ALA A 117 -17.73 -6.17 -10.37
C ALA A 117 -17.44 -6.23 -8.86
N GLU A 118 -18.45 -6.12 -8.01
CA GLU A 118 -18.30 -6.24 -6.54
C GLU A 118 -17.71 -7.58 -6.11
N LEU A 119 -18.13 -8.70 -6.72
CA LEU A 119 -17.57 -10.02 -6.42
C LEU A 119 -16.11 -10.14 -6.87
N LEU A 120 -15.77 -9.60 -8.03
CA LEU A 120 -14.42 -9.64 -8.60
C LEU A 120 -13.48 -8.69 -7.87
N GLU A 121 -13.95 -7.51 -7.47
CA GLU A 121 -13.27 -6.55 -6.62
C GLU A 121 -13.01 -7.16 -5.25
N ARG A 122 -14.04 -7.71 -4.60
CA ARG A 122 -13.90 -8.46 -3.36
C ARG A 122 -12.92 -9.62 -3.52
N GLN A 123 -12.98 -10.40 -4.60
CA GLN A 123 -11.99 -11.46 -4.88
C GLN A 123 -10.58 -10.92 -5.14
N CYS A 124 -10.45 -9.71 -5.71
CA CYS A 124 -9.18 -9.01 -5.90
C CYS A 124 -8.62 -8.59 -4.58
N LEU A 125 -9.39 -7.83 -3.80
CA LEU A 125 -9.04 -7.37 -2.47
C LEU A 125 -8.83 -8.55 -1.52
N GLU A 126 -9.58 -9.65 -1.64
CA GLU A 126 -9.38 -10.92 -0.94
C GLU A 126 -8.11 -11.62 -1.41
N SER A 127 -7.76 -11.62 -2.70
CA SER A 127 -6.52 -12.26 -3.21
C SER A 127 -5.27 -11.42 -2.93
N ILE A 128 -5.41 -10.10 -2.97
CA ILE A 128 -4.46 -9.10 -2.52
C ILE A 128 -4.34 -9.25 -1.00
N SER A 129 -5.43 -9.39 -0.24
CA SER A 129 -5.38 -9.61 1.22
C SER A 129 -5.02 -11.02 1.67
N GLN A 130 -5.12 -12.02 0.80
CA GLN A 130 -4.63 -13.38 1.05
C GLN A 130 -3.12 -13.40 0.84
N GLN A 131 -2.39 -13.46 1.96
CA GLN A 131 -0.94 -13.62 2.00
C GLN A 131 -0.20 -12.71 1.00
N HIS A 132 -0.18 -11.41 1.29
CA HIS A 132 0.87 -10.46 0.83
C HIS A 132 2.27 -10.80 1.40
N HIS A 133 2.64 -12.08 1.45
CA HIS A 133 4.00 -12.54 1.75
C HIS A 133 4.92 -12.47 0.52
N ARG A 134 4.43 -12.10 -0.67
CA ARG A 134 5.27 -12.15 -1.89
C ARG A 134 6.42 -11.15 -1.88
N LEU A 135 6.21 -9.95 -1.34
CA LEU A 135 7.26 -8.92 -1.18
C LEU A 135 7.67 -8.67 0.28
N GLY A 136 7.00 -9.30 1.25
CA GLY A 136 7.24 -9.09 2.69
C GLY A 136 6.49 -7.87 3.26
N THR A 137 6.62 -7.69 4.57
CA THR A 137 6.04 -6.59 5.35
C THR A 137 6.77 -5.27 5.09
N PHE A 138 6.21 -4.13 5.52
CA PHE A 138 6.92 -2.84 5.43
C PHE A 138 8.28 -2.89 6.12
N VAL A 139 8.35 -3.56 7.28
CA VAL A 139 9.61 -3.77 8.02
C VAL A 139 10.61 -4.57 7.20
N ASP A 140 10.20 -5.72 6.66
CA ASP A 140 11.07 -6.58 5.83
C ASP A 140 11.61 -5.80 4.61
N ARG A 141 10.74 -5.02 3.97
CA ARG A 141 11.10 -4.20 2.80
C ARG A 141 12.09 -3.12 3.17
N CYS A 142 11.90 -2.40 4.27
CA CYS A 142 12.85 -1.39 4.75
C CYS A 142 14.21 -2.01 5.10
N GLN A 143 14.22 -3.20 5.70
CA GLN A 143 15.46 -3.92 5.96
C GLN A 143 16.18 -4.28 4.65
N GLN A 144 15.47 -4.81 3.66
CA GLN A 144 16.03 -5.10 2.32
C GLN A 144 16.61 -3.84 1.66
N MET A 145 15.96 -2.68 1.82
CA MET A 145 16.49 -1.40 1.34
C MET A 145 17.80 -1.03 2.06
N GLY A 146 17.84 -1.18 3.38
CA GLY A 146 19.04 -0.94 4.18
C GLY A 146 20.22 -1.82 3.73
N GLU A 147 19.97 -3.11 3.54
CA GLU A 147 20.97 -4.07 3.05
C GLU A 147 21.44 -3.72 1.63
N ALA A 148 20.52 -3.38 0.73
CA ALA A 148 20.85 -2.95 -0.63
C ALA A 148 21.70 -1.68 -0.62
N LEU A 149 21.36 -0.70 0.22
CA LEU A 149 22.12 0.54 0.40
C LEU A 149 23.55 0.26 0.87
N GLN A 150 23.72 -0.61 1.86
CA GLN A 150 25.04 -1.01 2.36
C GLN A 150 25.90 -1.64 1.26
N SER A 151 25.31 -2.48 0.39
CA SER A 151 26.06 -3.14 -0.68
C SER A 151 26.60 -2.19 -1.75
N ILE A 152 25.96 -1.03 -1.93
CA ILE A 152 26.32 -0.03 -2.95
C ILE A 152 26.96 1.23 -2.36
N ALA A 153 27.17 1.28 -1.04
CA ALA A 153 27.60 2.47 -0.32
C ALA A 153 28.86 3.10 -0.90
N GLN A 154 29.91 2.29 -1.11
CA GLN A 154 31.18 2.78 -1.62
C GLN A 154 31.05 3.33 -3.07
N PRO A 155 30.49 2.58 -4.04
CA PRO A 155 30.20 3.12 -5.38
C PRO A 155 29.41 4.44 -5.36
N VAL A 156 28.38 4.55 -4.53
CA VAL A 156 27.57 5.77 -4.44
C VAL A 156 28.36 6.94 -3.86
N ALA A 157 29.20 6.70 -2.83
CA ALA A 157 30.06 7.72 -2.24
C ALA A 157 31.15 8.20 -3.20
N ASP A 158 31.71 7.31 -4.03
CA ASP A 158 32.67 7.66 -5.07
C ASP A 158 32.03 8.57 -6.13
N LEU A 159 30.83 8.20 -6.61
CA LEU A 159 30.05 8.99 -7.57
C LEU A 159 29.64 10.35 -6.98
N ALA A 160 29.19 10.41 -5.72
CA ALA A 160 28.81 11.66 -5.06
C ALA A 160 30.00 12.64 -4.98
N ARG A 161 31.20 12.14 -4.67
CA ARG A 161 32.44 12.94 -4.68
C ARG A 161 32.81 13.42 -6.07
N GLU A 162 32.71 12.56 -7.08
CA GLU A 162 32.99 12.94 -8.46
C GLU A 162 32.02 14.04 -8.93
N ILE A 163 30.71 13.87 -8.68
CA ILE A 163 29.67 14.85 -9.02
C ILE A 163 29.98 16.20 -8.36
N ALA A 164 30.32 16.21 -7.07
CA ALA A 164 30.69 17.45 -6.37
C ALA A 164 31.93 18.12 -6.98
N ALA A 165 33.00 17.36 -7.24
CA ALA A 165 34.24 17.90 -7.82
C ALA A 165 34.07 18.44 -9.25
N LEU A 166 33.09 17.91 -9.99
CA LEU A 166 32.74 18.37 -11.34
C LEU A 166 31.74 19.52 -11.34
N SER A 167 31.03 19.78 -10.25
CA SER A 167 29.95 20.78 -10.20
C SER A 167 30.44 22.21 -10.38
N ASP A 168 31.66 22.51 -9.94
CA ASP A 168 32.28 23.84 -10.09
C ASP A 168 32.94 24.05 -11.48
N GLN A 169 32.96 23.01 -12.32
CA GLN A 169 33.64 23.05 -13.61
C GLN A 169 32.68 23.41 -14.75
N THR A 170 33.08 24.38 -15.58
CA THR A 170 32.25 24.89 -16.69
C THR A 170 32.55 24.24 -18.04
N SER A 171 33.55 23.35 -18.12
CA SER A 171 33.93 22.73 -19.38
C SER A 171 32.86 21.73 -19.87
N LYS A 172 32.63 21.66 -21.19
CA LYS A 172 31.67 20.71 -21.79
C LYS A 172 31.99 19.25 -21.45
N LEU A 173 33.27 18.90 -21.38
CA LEU A 173 33.71 17.56 -20.99
C LEU A 173 33.37 17.25 -19.53
N ALA A 174 33.58 18.21 -18.63
CA ALA A 174 33.21 18.06 -17.22
C ALA A 174 31.69 17.94 -17.03
N GLN A 175 30.91 18.77 -17.73
CA GLN A 175 29.45 18.68 -17.73
C GLN A 175 28.94 17.33 -18.22
N HIS A 176 29.51 16.79 -19.30
CA HIS A 176 29.14 15.47 -19.81
C HIS A 176 29.48 14.36 -18.82
N ARG A 177 30.69 14.38 -18.23
CA ARG A 177 31.08 13.41 -17.20
C ARG A 177 30.17 13.47 -15.97
N ARG A 178 29.80 14.68 -15.53
CA ARG A 178 28.87 14.88 -14.41
C ARG A 178 27.52 14.22 -14.70
N ALA A 179 26.94 14.44 -15.88
CA ALA A 179 25.67 13.85 -16.26
C ALA A 179 25.71 12.31 -16.30
N VAL A 180 26.83 11.73 -16.76
CA VAL A 180 27.02 10.26 -16.74
C VAL A 180 27.09 9.75 -15.30
N ALA A 181 27.85 10.42 -14.42
CA ALA A 181 27.95 10.04 -13.01
C ALA A 181 26.61 10.19 -12.26
N GLU A 182 25.86 11.26 -12.51
CA GLU A 182 24.50 11.48 -11.98
C GLU A 182 23.54 10.35 -12.42
N GLN A 183 23.60 9.96 -13.70
CA GLN A 183 22.78 8.87 -14.23
C GLN A 183 23.14 7.52 -13.59
N GLU A 184 24.43 7.22 -13.43
CA GLU A 184 24.89 5.98 -12.79
C GLU A 184 24.50 5.93 -11.31
N GLN A 185 24.67 7.04 -10.58
CA GLN A 185 24.24 7.14 -9.19
C GLN A 185 22.73 6.92 -9.07
N THR A 186 21.94 7.55 -9.94
CA THR A 186 20.48 7.38 -10.00
C THR A 186 20.11 5.92 -10.23
N GLN A 187 20.77 5.21 -11.13
CA GLN A 187 20.49 3.79 -11.40
C GLN A 187 20.82 2.88 -10.22
N LEU A 188 21.91 3.17 -9.49
CA LEU A 188 22.27 2.43 -8.29
C LEU A 188 21.23 2.64 -7.18
N LEU A 189 20.88 3.90 -6.90
CA LEU A 189 19.90 4.27 -5.88
C LEU A 189 18.46 3.84 -6.24
N TYR A 190 18.13 3.78 -7.53
CA TYR A 190 16.84 3.26 -7.98
C TYR A 190 16.62 1.82 -7.51
N LYS A 191 17.66 0.97 -7.53
CA LYS A 191 17.58 -0.41 -7.02
C LYS A 191 17.33 -0.47 -5.52
N VAL A 192 17.84 0.50 -4.75
CA VAL A 192 17.57 0.62 -3.31
C VAL A 192 16.10 0.91 -3.05
N ALA A 193 15.43 1.66 -3.92
CA ALA A 193 14.02 1.99 -3.78
C ALA A 193 13.05 0.86 -4.18
N ARG A 194 13.53 -0.20 -4.85
CA ARG A 194 12.71 -1.30 -5.37
C ARG A 194 11.85 -2.01 -4.30
N PRO A 195 12.33 -2.31 -3.09
CA PRO A 195 11.53 -3.01 -2.08
C PRO A 195 10.28 -2.23 -1.62
N LEU A 196 10.32 -0.89 -1.64
CA LEU A 196 9.14 -0.03 -1.43
C LEU A 196 8.54 0.43 -2.76
N LEU A 197 8.69 -0.37 -3.81
CA LEU A 197 8.04 -0.16 -5.11
C LEU A 197 8.25 1.24 -5.67
N TYR A 198 9.44 1.81 -5.45
CA TYR A 198 9.84 3.15 -5.88
C TYR A 198 8.99 4.30 -5.32
N GLN A 199 8.26 4.08 -4.23
CA GLN A 199 7.57 5.14 -3.47
C GLN A 199 8.55 6.10 -2.79
N VAL A 200 9.82 5.72 -2.70
CA VAL A 200 10.90 6.55 -2.17
C VAL A 200 11.91 6.83 -3.26
N ARG A 201 12.28 8.09 -3.42
CA ARG A 201 13.40 8.52 -4.26
C ARG A 201 14.59 8.87 -3.38
N PHE A 202 15.75 8.39 -3.78
CA PHE A 202 17.01 8.67 -3.12
C PHE A 202 17.94 9.44 -4.04
N THR A 203 18.64 10.42 -3.46
CA THR A 203 19.77 11.11 -4.08
C THR A 203 20.89 11.16 -3.06
N ALA A 204 22.15 11.00 -3.49
CA ALA A 204 23.29 11.09 -2.59
C ALA A 204 24.14 12.31 -2.94
N VAL A 205 24.29 13.22 -1.98
CA VAL A 205 25.05 14.47 -2.14
C VAL A 205 26.28 14.42 -1.25
N TRP A 206 27.42 14.88 -1.77
CA TRP A 206 28.63 15.03 -0.98
C TRP A 206 28.64 16.40 -0.27
N THR A 207 28.65 16.39 1.05
CA THR A 207 28.56 17.56 1.93
C THR A 207 29.69 17.47 2.95
N GLU A 208 30.49 18.52 3.15
CA GLU A 208 31.47 18.64 4.26
C GLU A 208 32.21 17.33 4.67
N ASN A 209 32.71 16.57 3.68
CA ASN A 209 33.42 15.29 3.82
C ASN A 209 32.58 14.05 4.20
N HIS A 210 31.27 14.10 4.05
CA HIS A 210 30.35 12.98 4.24
C HIS A 210 29.34 12.89 3.08
N VAL A 211 28.55 11.81 3.08
CA VAL A 211 27.42 11.66 2.14
C VAL A 211 26.13 11.98 2.88
N ALA A 212 25.38 12.97 2.38
CA ALA A 212 24.00 13.22 2.74
C ALA A 212 23.09 12.43 1.78
N LEU A 213 22.39 11.42 2.30
CA LEU A 213 21.36 10.69 1.59
C LEU A 213 20.05 11.49 1.67
N GLN A 214 19.73 12.16 0.58
CA GLN A 214 18.48 12.89 0.45
C GLN A 214 17.34 11.94 0.10
N MET A 215 16.24 12.07 0.82
CA MET A 215 15.04 11.26 0.64
C MET A 215 13.85 12.13 0.25
N ALA A 216 13.11 11.68 -0.76
CA ALA A 216 11.80 12.21 -1.14
C ALA A 216 10.81 11.05 -1.28
N LEU A 217 9.56 11.27 -0.92
CA LEU A 217 8.53 10.25 -0.82
C LEU A 217 7.37 10.58 -1.76
N ASP A 218 7.23 9.87 -2.86
CA ASP A 218 6.15 10.15 -3.82
C ASP A 218 4.81 9.67 -3.28
N GLY A 219 3.83 10.57 -3.15
CA GLY A 219 2.52 10.27 -2.56
C GLY A 219 2.56 9.97 -1.06
N VAL A 220 3.69 9.49 -0.53
CA VAL A 220 3.93 9.17 0.88
C VAL A 220 4.37 10.39 1.69
N VAL A 221 4.72 11.51 1.04
CA VAL A 221 4.94 12.81 1.72
C VAL A 221 3.78 13.12 2.70
N GLN A 222 2.53 12.77 2.38
CA GLN A 222 1.38 12.99 3.26
C GLN A 222 1.27 12.05 4.48
N ASN A 223 2.13 11.02 4.60
CA ASN A 223 2.03 10.02 5.66
C ASN A 223 3.24 10.07 6.61
N LEU A 224 3.13 10.95 7.58
CA LEU A 224 4.18 11.21 8.57
C LEU A 224 4.60 9.95 9.34
N HIS A 225 3.66 9.04 9.62
CA HIS A 225 3.94 7.78 10.32
C HIS A 225 4.79 6.82 9.47
N ILE A 226 4.53 6.71 8.15
CA ILE A 226 5.39 5.91 7.26
C ILE A 226 6.80 6.52 7.20
N LEU A 227 6.91 7.83 6.97
CA LEU A 227 8.20 8.50 6.91
C LEU A 227 9.00 8.27 8.21
N TYR A 228 8.37 8.45 9.37
CA TYR A 228 9.01 8.20 10.65
C TYR A 228 9.53 6.76 10.77
N THR A 229 8.68 5.79 10.47
CA THR A 229 9.01 4.36 10.58
C THR A 229 10.13 3.98 9.61
N LEU A 230 10.08 4.49 8.37
CA LEU A 230 11.14 4.34 7.38
C LEU A 230 12.47 4.87 7.89
N LEU A 231 12.50 6.08 8.46
CA LEU A 231 13.73 6.66 9.01
C LEU A 231 14.27 5.85 10.18
N CYS A 232 13.41 5.39 11.08
CA CYS A 232 13.79 4.53 12.20
C CYS A 232 14.40 3.22 11.74
N LEU A 233 13.85 2.62 10.68
CA LEU A 233 14.33 1.37 10.12
C LEU A 233 15.60 1.53 9.28
N LEU A 234 15.72 2.60 8.48
CA LEU A 234 16.88 2.82 7.61
C LEU A 234 18.13 3.31 8.35
N ARG A 235 17.98 4.16 9.38
CA ARG A 235 19.13 4.77 10.08
C ARG A 235 20.16 3.75 10.60
N PRO A 236 19.77 2.63 11.24
CA PRO A 236 20.71 1.59 11.66
C PRO A 236 21.51 0.96 10.51
N HIS A 237 20.99 1.01 9.28
CA HIS A 237 21.64 0.45 8.11
C HIS A 237 22.49 1.47 7.34
N LEU A 238 22.51 2.74 7.74
CA LEU A 238 23.33 3.75 7.06
C LEU A 238 24.82 3.40 7.13
N PRO A 239 25.56 3.56 6.02
CA PRO A 239 27.01 3.42 6.06
C PRO A 239 27.64 4.42 7.04
N GLN A 240 28.82 4.09 7.57
CA GLN A 240 29.49 4.94 8.55
C GLN A 240 29.77 6.34 7.96
N GLY A 241 29.38 7.38 8.69
CA GLY A 241 29.55 8.77 8.26
C GLY A 241 28.60 9.17 7.14
N TRP A 242 27.46 8.51 6.99
CA TRP A 242 26.34 8.98 6.18
C TRP A 242 25.24 9.54 7.07
N ASP A 243 24.55 10.56 6.59
CA ASP A 243 23.37 11.14 7.23
C ASP A 243 22.18 11.13 6.26
N ILE A 244 20.97 11.30 6.79
CA ILE A 244 19.75 11.45 5.99
C ILE A 244 19.25 12.88 6.06
N GLU A 245 18.93 13.44 4.90
CA GLU A 245 18.33 14.78 4.75
C GLU A 245 16.97 14.72 4.06
N LEU A 246 16.08 15.64 4.44
CA LEU A 246 14.75 15.82 3.86
C LEU A 246 14.66 17.22 3.21
N PRO A 247 15.14 17.40 1.96
CA PRO A 247 15.38 18.72 1.36
C PRO A 247 14.12 19.56 1.10
N GLN A 248 12.92 19.03 1.36
CA GLN A 248 11.64 19.74 1.23
C GLN A 248 10.82 19.76 2.53
N TRP A 249 11.43 19.45 3.68
CA TRP A 249 10.72 19.37 4.96
C TRP A 249 9.95 20.64 5.30
N GLU A 250 10.58 21.81 5.20
CA GLU A 250 9.91 23.07 5.55
C GLU A 250 8.74 23.41 4.61
N ALA A 251 8.83 23.02 3.34
CA ALA A 251 7.76 23.22 2.37
C ALA A 251 6.60 22.26 2.67
N PHE A 252 6.92 21.00 2.94
CA PHE A 252 5.98 19.97 3.37
C PHE A 252 5.17 20.39 4.60
N VAL A 253 5.84 20.85 5.67
CA VAL A 253 5.14 21.27 6.89
C VAL A 253 4.20 22.44 6.61
N ARG A 254 4.62 23.42 5.78
CA ARG A 254 3.76 24.56 5.41
C ARG A 254 2.53 24.14 4.60
N GLU A 255 2.68 23.15 3.74
CA GLU A 255 1.60 22.68 2.87
C GLU A 255 0.56 21.85 3.64
N HIS A 256 1.01 20.92 4.50
CA HIS A 256 0.13 19.94 5.15
C HIS A 256 -0.22 20.26 6.60
N TYR A 257 0.57 21.10 7.27
CA TYR A 257 0.37 21.54 8.64
C TYR A 257 0.51 23.08 8.73
N PRO A 258 -0.36 23.84 8.04
CA PRO A 258 -0.21 25.30 7.89
C PRO A 258 -0.32 26.07 9.21
N GLU A 259 -0.89 25.44 10.24
CA GLU A 259 -0.99 25.99 11.61
C GLU A 259 0.30 25.79 12.42
N GLU A 260 1.20 24.92 11.97
CA GLU A 260 2.41 24.53 12.71
C GLU A 260 3.65 25.30 12.21
N PRO A 261 4.65 25.55 13.07
CA PRO A 261 5.92 26.11 12.64
C PRO A 261 6.58 25.26 11.56
N SER A 262 7.12 25.88 10.50
CA SER A 262 7.74 25.15 9.37
C SER A 262 8.97 24.30 9.75
N GLN A 263 9.54 24.55 10.93
CA GLN A 263 10.68 23.83 11.49
C GLN A 263 10.27 22.73 12.50
N SER A 264 8.96 22.45 12.62
CA SER A 264 8.47 21.40 13.51
C SER A 264 9.11 20.06 13.16
N THR A 265 9.48 19.30 14.17
CA THR A 265 10.04 17.96 14.01
C THR A 265 8.95 16.95 13.69
N ILE A 266 9.33 15.82 13.08
CA ILE A 266 8.41 14.69 12.84
C ILE A 266 7.68 14.28 14.13
N ASN A 267 8.39 14.16 15.25
CA ASN A 267 7.78 13.77 16.53
C ASN A 267 6.75 14.78 17.05
N GLN A 268 6.99 16.08 16.87
CA GLN A 268 6.04 17.11 17.27
C GLN A 268 4.76 17.01 16.44
N LEU A 269 4.90 16.84 15.13
CA LEU A 269 3.75 16.71 14.23
C LEU A 269 2.98 15.40 14.45
N LEU A 270 3.66 14.29 14.76
CA LEU A 270 3.03 13.01 15.12
C LEU A 270 2.24 13.08 16.45
N ALA A 271 2.57 14.02 17.33
CA ALA A 271 1.87 14.22 18.60
C ALA A 271 0.60 15.08 18.47
N LEU A 272 0.31 15.62 17.28
CA LEU A 272 -0.86 16.45 17.04
C LEU A 272 -2.12 15.60 16.97
N GLU A 273 -2.85 15.57 18.08
CA GLU A 273 -4.16 14.93 18.15
C GLU A 273 -5.24 15.84 17.55
N ARG A 274 -6.08 15.28 16.68
CA ARG A 274 -7.30 15.90 16.17
C ARG A 274 -8.51 15.12 16.68
N THR A 275 -9.45 15.83 17.30
CA THR A 275 -10.72 15.26 17.76
C THR A 275 -11.79 15.36 16.68
N TYR A 276 -12.69 14.39 16.60
CA TYR A 276 -13.77 14.36 15.63
C TYR A 276 -15.02 13.65 16.17
N SER A 277 -16.14 13.88 15.50
CA SER A 277 -17.44 13.24 15.74
C SER A 277 -18.16 13.06 14.42
N THR A 278 -19.02 12.06 14.29
CA THR A 278 -19.72 11.76 13.03
C THR A 278 -21.21 11.60 13.25
N THR A 279 -22.01 11.88 12.22
CA THR A 279 -23.44 11.61 12.18
C THR A 279 -23.77 10.86 10.90
N LEU A 280 -24.56 9.79 11.00
CA LEU A 280 -24.97 9.02 9.82
C LEU A 280 -26.06 9.75 9.02
N PRO A 281 -26.00 9.71 7.68
CA PRO A 281 -27.18 9.86 6.84
C PRO A 281 -28.15 8.69 7.07
N PRO A 282 -29.48 8.88 6.94
CA PRO A 282 -30.48 7.85 7.25
C PRO A 282 -30.41 6.55 6.42
N GLU A 283 -29.64 6.50 5.34
CA GLU A 283 -29.73 5.47 4.28
C GLU A 283 -28.52 4.51 4.21
N THR A 284 -27.64 4.48 5.21
CA THR A 284 -26.41 3.66 5.16
C THR A 284 -26.73 2.17 5.26
N ALA A 285 -26.15 1.36 4.37
CA ALA A 285 -26.44 -0.07 4.26
C ALA A 285 -25.90 -0.89 5.45
N VAL A 286 -26.60 -1.99 5.79
CA VAL A 286 -26.35 -2.80 7.00
C VAL A 286 -25.00 -3.55 7.00
N TYR A 287 -24.34 -3.67 5.83
CA TYR A 287 -23.07 -4.42 5.69
C TYR A 287 -21.82 -3.53 5.68
N GLU A 288 -21.98 -2.21 5.68
CA GLU A 288 -20.86 -1.28 5.83
C GLU A 288 -20.65 -1.03 7.32
N ALA A 289 -19.45 -1.35 7.84
CA ALA A 289 -19.10 -1.07 9.22
C ALA A 289 -18.87 0.44 9.43
N HIS A 290 -19.93 1.24 9.33
CA HIS A 290 -19.84 2.67 9.58
C HIS A 290 -19.89 2.94 11.08
N ILE A 291 -18.76 3.32 11.67
CA ILE A 291 -18.74 3.74 13.07
C ILE A 291 -19.44 5.10 13.18
N GLN A 292 -20.58 5.14 13.85
CA GLN A 292 -21.12 6.38 14.39
C GLN A 292 -20.29 6.77 15.61
N VAL A 293 -19.52 7.85 15.50
CA VAL A 293 -18.57 8.28 16.52
C VAL A 293 -19.16 9.44 17.30
N ASN A 294 -19.41 9.21 18.60
CA ASN A 294 -19.82 10.28 19.52
C ASN A 294 -18.62 11.15 19.91
N SER A 295 -17.48 10.50 20.18
CA SER A 295 -16.20 11.15 20.47
C SER A 295 -15.07 10.27 19.94
N GLY A 296 -14.21 10.85 19.11
CA GLY A 296 -13.04 10.20 18.54
C GLY A 296 -11.85 11.14 18.50
N TRP A 297 -10.65 10.56 18.50
CA TRP A 297 -9.39 11.26 18.43
C TRP A 297 -8.41 10.49 17.56
N THR A 298 -7.59 11.21 16.81
CA THR A 298 -6.57 10.59 15.96
C THR A 298 -5.41 11.53 15.72
N THR A 299 -4.23 10.97 15.62
CA THR A 299 -3.00 11.62 15.14
C THR A 299 -2.84 11.49 13.62
N GLN A 300 -3.73 10.73 12.96
CA GLN A 300 -3.74 10.50 11.53
C GLN A 300 -5.10 10.88 10.91
N ALA A 301 -5.43 12.17 11.01
CA ALA A 301 -6.73 12.70 10.61
C ALA A 301 -7.11 12.39 9.16
N MET A 302 -6.17 12.46 8.21
CA MET A 302 -6.44 12.18 6.80
C MET A 302 -6.98 10.77 6.55
N LEU A 303 -6.38 9.75 7.19
CA LEU A 303 -6.83 8.36 7.05
C LEU A 303 -8.25 8.16 7.59
N MET A 304 -8.54 8.80 8.73
CA MET A 304 -9.87 8.76 9.31
C MET A 304 -10.88 9.53 8.46
N VAL A 305 -10.53 10.70 7.94
CA VAL A 305 -11.40 11.50 7.06
C VAL A 305 -11.78 10.73 5.80
N GLU A 306 -10.81 10.13 5.12
CA GLU A 306 -11.07 9.31 3.94
C GLU A 306 -11.99 8.12 4.27
N TYR A 307 -11.68 7.39 5.34
CA TYR A 307 -12.56 6.31 5.82
C TYR A 307 -13.99 6.81 6.10
N LEU A 308 -14.14 8.01 6.65
CA LEU A 308 -15.44 8.64 6.93
C LEU A 308 -16.14 9.21 5.68
N GLN A 309 -15.43 9.35 4.56
CA GLN A 309 -15.96 9.80 3.28
C GLN A 309 -16.14 8.67 2.27
N ASP A 310 -15.79 7.43 2.65
CA ASP A 310 -15.72 6.26 1.74
C ASP A 310 -14.67 6.44 0.62
N GLU A 311 -13.62 7.18 0.94
CA GLU A 311 -12.40 7.29 0.14
C GLU A 311 -11.35 6.32 0.70
N ASN A 312 -10.40 5.90 -0.15
CA ASN A 312 -9.43 4.86 0.24
C ASN A 312 -8.01 5.14 -0.27
N PHE A 313 -7.70 6.36 -0.70
CA PHE A 313 -6.41 6.72 -1.29
C PHE A 313 -5.23 6.53 -0.31
N VAL A 314 -5.27 7.13 0.87
CA VAL A 314 -4.26 7.00 1.93
C VAL A 314 -4.17 5.56 2.43
N PHE A 315 -5.31 4.86 2.58
CA PHE A 315 -5.32 3.43 2.89
C PHE A 315 -4.55 2.62 1.84
N ASN A 316 -4.85 2.84 0.56
CA ASN A 316 -4.21 2.15 -0.57
C ASN A 316 -2.70 2.46 -0.62
N LEU A 317 -2.28 3.70 -0.36
CA LEU A 317 -0.85 4.06 -0.26
C LEU A 317 -0.13 3.34 0.88
N GLN A 318 -0.75 3.26 2.06
CA GLN A 318 -0.20 2.51 3.20
C GLN A 318 -0.10 1.02 2.87
N ARG A 319 -1.13 0.48 2.23
CA ARG A 319 -1.15 -0.91 1.79
C ARG A 319 -0.07 -1.22 0.76
N LEU A 320 0.18 -0.30 -0.16
CA LEU A 320 1.26 -0.42 -1.14
C LEU A 320 2.65 -0.48 -0.52
N SER A 321 2.83 0.24 0.57
CA SER A 321 4.08 0.22 1.33
C SER A 321 4.30 -1.14 2.02
N GLY A 322 3.29 -2.01 2.09
CA GLY A 322 3.33 -3.26 2.86
C GLY A 322 2.84 -3.09 4.30
N SER A 323 2.18 -1.97 4.61
CA SER A 323 1.55 -1.72 5.90
C SER A 323 0.07 -2.10 5.86
N PHE A 324 -0.50 -2.40 7.03
CA PHE A 324 -1.93 -2.55 7.22
C PHE A 324 -2.42 -1.46 8.16
N CYS A 325 -3.48 -0.76 7.80
CA CYS A 325 -4.10 0.21 8.68
C CYS A 325 -5.59 -0.09 8.85
N GLY A 326 -6.06 0.15 10.06
CA GLY A 326 -7.42 -0.16 10.44
C GLY A 326 -7.66 0.20 11.90
N PHE A 327 -8.74 -0.35 12.44
CA PHE A 327 -9.06 -0.24 13.84
C PHE A 327 -9.48 -1.60 14.40
N VAL A 328 -9.24 -1.78 15.69
CA VAL A 328 -9.89 -2.84 16.46
C VAL A 328 -11.08 -2.25 17.18
N ALA A 329 -12.27 -2.76 16.88
CA ALA A 329 -13.52 -2.41 17.52
C ALA A 329 -13.86 -3.43 18.62
N TYR A 330 -14.41 -2.95 19.73
CA TYR A 330 -14.77 -3.78 20.87
C TYR A 330 -15.96 -3.19 21.64
N ASN A 331 -16.66 -4.04 22.39
CA ASN A 331 -17.83 -3.66 23.15
C ASN A 331 -17.44 -2.81 24.38
N THR A 332 -18.16 -1.72 24.64
CA THR A 332 -17.97 -0.88 25.83
C THR A 332 -18.59 -1.48 27.11
N ASP A 333 -19.37 -2.56 27.01
CA ASP A 333 -19.94 -3.24 28.19
C ASP A 333 -18.88 -3.85 29.12
N VAL A 334 -17.63 -3.94 28.66
CA VAL A 334 -16.47 -4.36 29.47
C VAL A 334 -16.09 -3.34 30.53
N PHE A 335 -16.61 -2.11 30.42
CA PHE A 335 -16.32 -1.00 31.31
C PHE A 335 -17.29 -0.95 32.48
N SER A 336 -16.75 -0.72 33.69
CA SER A 336 -17.53 -0.71 34.93
C SER A 336 -18.41 0.52 35.11
N SER A 337 -18.15 1.61 34.38
CA SER A 337 -18.93 2.84 34.41
C SER A 337 -19.07 3.44 33.01
N GLN A 338 -20.24 3.97 32.69
CA GLN A 338 -20.51 4.65 31.42
C GLN A 338 -20.43 6.18 31.56
N ASP A 339 -20.31 6.72 32.78
CA ASP A 339 -20.27 8.17 33.03
C ASP A 339 -18.94 8.81 32.59
N ASP A 340 -17.84 8.04 32.62
CA ASP A 340 -16.48 8.46 32.24
C ASP A 340 -15.96 7.68 31.02
N LEU A 341 -16.84 7.35 30.09
CA LEU A 341 -16.54 6.42 28.99
C LEU A 341 -15.33 6.83 28.16
N GLU A 342 -15.15 8.13 27.87
CA GLU A 342 -13.98 8.61 27.12
C GLU A 342 -12.66 8.27 27.82
N GLN A 343 -12.57 8.52 29.13
CA GLN A 343 -11.36 8.25 29.90
C GLN A 343 -11.09 6.74 29.98
N GLN A 344 -12.14 5.92 30.09
CA GLN A 344 -12.01 4.46 30.12
C GLN A 344 -11.57 3.88 28.79
N VAL A 345 -12.13 4.37 27.68
CA VAL A 345 -11.69 3.97 26.33
C VAL A 345 -10.25 4.40 26.09
N ARG A 346 -9.85 5.63 26.47
CA ARG A 346 -8.46 6.08 26.37
C ARG A 346 -7.50 5.21 27.18
N ALA A 347 -7.86 4.87 28.43
CA ALA A 347 -7.05 4.03 29.28
C ALA A 347 -6.92 2.59 28.73
N PHE A 348 -8.02 2.03 28.21
CA PHE A 348 -8.02 0.70 27.60
C PHE A 348 -7.17 0.68 26.32
N ASN A 349 -7.31 1.68 25.44
CA ASN A 349 -6.50 1.82 24.23
C ASN A 349 -5.02 1.97 24.56
N ALA A 350 -4.67 2.74 25.60
CA ALA A 350 -3.28 2.87 26.04
C ALA A 350 -2.71 1.53 26.55
N HIS A 351 -3.48 0.78 27.33
CA HIS A 351 -3.09 -0.53 27.84
C HIS A 351 -2.95 -1.57 26.70
N LEU A 352 -3.89 -1.60 25.76
CA LEU A 352 -3.80 -2.41 24.55
C LEU A 352 -2.52 -2.08 23.77
N ALA A 353 -2.25 -0.79 23.55
CA ALA A 353 -1.08 -0.34 22.83
C ALA A 353 0.22 -0.80 23.49
N GLU A 354 0.34 -0.58 24.80
CA GLU A 354 1.50 -1.00 25.59
C GLU A 354 1.70 -2.52 25.57
N ALA A 355 0.63 -3.29 25.78
CA ALA A 355 0.68 -4.75 25.80
C ALA A 355 1.08 -5.34 24.44
N VAL A 356 0.52 -4.82 23.35
CA VAL A 356 0.85 -5.25 21.99
C VAL A 356 2.30 -4.88 21.67
N GLN A 357 2.73 -3.65 21.94
CA GLN A 357 4.11 -3.22 21.69
C GLN A 357 5.13 -4.03 22.51
N HIS A 358 4.82 -4.33 23.78
CA HIS A 358 5.65 -5.17 24.63
C HIS A 358 5.78 -6.59 24.08
N SER A 359 4.68 -7.18 23.62
CA SER A 359 4.65 -8.52 23.02
C SER A 359 5.49 -8.60 21.73
N LEU A 360 5.48 -7.53 20.93
CA LEU A 360 6.23 -7.49 19.67
C LEU A 360 7.74 -7.32 19.87
N GLY A 361 8.17 -6.69 20.96
CA GLY A 361 9.59 -6.43 21.25
C GLY A 361 10.26 -5.38 20.33
N GLU A 362 9.50 -4.81 19.39
CA GLU A 362 9.96 -3.86 18.37
C GLU A 362 8.99 -2.68 18.30
N ALA A 363 9.46 -1.49 18.70
CA ALA A 363 8.62 -0.29 18.80
C ALA A 363 8.03 0.19 17.46
N PHE A 364 8.63 -0.22 16.33
CA PHE A 364 8.25 0.20 14.98
C PHE A 364 7.34 -0.80 14.26
N ALA A 365 6.96 -1.93 14.89
CA ALA A 365 6.08 -2.92 14.26
C ALA A 365 4.63 -2.43 14.14
N VAL A 366 4.20 -1.51 15.03
CA VAL A 366 2.86 -0.91 15.03
C VAL A 366 2.86 0.48 15.66
N HIS A 367 2.06 1.38 15.10
CA HIS A 367 1.64 2.60 15.77
C HIS A 367 0.15 2.54 16.09
N PHE A 368 -0.21 2.84 17.34
CA PHE A 368 -1.58 3.14 17.73
C PHE A 368 -1.78 4.64 17.59
N VAL A 369 -2.70 5.03 16.70
CA VAL A 369 -2.77 6.41 16.20
C VAL A 369 -4.03 7.14 16.64
N GLY A 370 -4.95 6.45 17.31
CA GLY A 370 -6.23 7.04 17.66
C GLY A 370 -7.21 6.04 18.27
N GLY A 371 -8.45 6.48 18.37
CA GLY A 371 -9.57 5.68 18.83
C GLY A 371 -10.78 6.54 19.13
N GLY A 372 -11.79 5.91 19.68
CA GLY A 372 -13.02 6.59 20.03
C GLY A 372 -14.12 5.62 20.40
N PHE A 373 -15.32 6.15 20.52
CA PHE A 373 -16.51 5.35 20.77
C PHE A 373 -17.77 6.01 20.23
N GLY A 374 -18.81 5.20 20.04
CA GLY A 374 -20.15 5.68 19.76
C GLY A 374 -21.14 4.55 19.58
N ALA A 375 -22.07 4.71 18.64
CA ALA A 375 -23.19 3.78 18.52
C ALA A 375 -22.73 2.36 18.12
N SER A 376 -23.61 1.40 18.35
CA SER A 376 -23.37 0.02 17.96
C SER A 376 -23.16 -0.11 16.45
N ALA A 377 -21.97 -0.53 16.04
CA ALA A 377 -21.65 -0.88 14.66
C ALA A 377 -21.70 -2.40 14.41
N PHE A 378 -21.79 -3.23 15.46
CA PHE A 378 -21.72 -4.68 15.39
C PHE A 378 -22.84 -5.33 16.19
N ALA A 379 -23.37 -6.45 15.69
CA ALA A 379 -24.58 -7.11 16.22
C ALA A 379 -24.54 -7.48 17.72
N HIS A 380 -23.35 -7.53 18.34
CA HIS A 380 -23.15 -7.88 19.75
C HIS A 380 -22.69 -6.71 20.62
N HIS A 381 -22.63 -5.49 20.10
CA HIS A 381 -22.19 -4.32 20.85
C HIS A 381 -23.41 -3.49 21.29
N ALA A 382 -23.47 -3.08 22.55
CA ALA A 382 -24.43 -2.04 22.97
C ALA A 382 -23.96 -0.66 22.49
N GLN A 383 -22.67 -0.38 22.69
CA GLN A 383 -21.90 0.70 22.06
C GLN A 383 -20.55 0.14 21.60
N THR A 384 -19.98 0.74 20.56
CA THR A 384 -18.70 0.30 20.00
C THR A 384 -17.62 1.31 20.37
N ALA A 385 -16.58 0.84 21.06
CA ALA A 385 -15.31 1.54 21.16
C ALA A 385 -14.34 0.99 20.12
N TYR A 386 -13.33 1.77 19.77
CA TYR A 386 -12.30 1.34 18.83
C TYR A 386 -10.93 1.96 19.12
N CYS A 387 -9.89 1.30 18.62
CA CYS A 387 -8.51 1.76 18.65
C CYS A 387 -7.91 1.68 17.24
N ASP A 388 -7.46 2.82 16.72
CA ASP A 388 -6.86 2.94 15.40
C ASP A 388 -5.39 2.54 15.43
N PHE A 389 -4.95 1.81 14.42
CA PHE A 389 -3.56 1.41 14.30
C PHE A 389 -3.06 1.34 12.86
N ILE A 390 -1.74 1.46 12.73
CA ILE A 390 -0.97 1.19 11.53
C ILE A 390 0.04 0.10 11.89
N ALA A 391 -0.17 -1.10 11.36
CA ALA A 391 0.72 -2.24 11.49
C ALA A 391 1.71 -2.27 10.32
N TYR A 392 3.00 -2.25 10.63
CA TYR A 392 4.09 -2.40 9.64
C TYR A 392 4.53 -3.85 9.51
N ASP A 393 4.14 -4.70 10.45
CA ASP A 393 4.20 -6.16 10.41
C ASP A 393 2.82 -6.74 10.79
N ALA A 394 1.89 -6.70 9.83
CA ALA A 394 0.49 -7.06 10.07
C ALA A 394 0.30 -8.46 10.69
N PRO A 395 0.97 -9.54 10.23
CA PRO A 395 0.79 -10.86 10.83
C PRO A 395 1.14 -10.91 12.32
N ARG A 396 2.30 -10.36 12.72
CA ARG A 396 2.70 -10.36 14.14
C ARG A 396 1.81 -9.47 14.98
N VAL A 397 1.43 -8.30 14.45
CA VAL A 397 0.55 -7.35 15.17
C VAL A 397 -0.83 -7.96 15.39
N LEU A 398 -1.44 -8.55 14.37
CA LEU A 398 -2.76 -9.18 14.50
C LEU A 398 -2.71 -10.37 15.48
N ALA A 399 -1.63 -11.16 15.48
CA ALA A 399 -1.44 -12.23 16.47
C ALA A 399 -1.29 -11.69 17.90
N ALA A 400 -0.58 -10.57 18.09
CA ALA A 400 -0.44 -9.92 19.39
C ALA A 400 -1.76 -9.31 19.89
N ILE A 401 -2.52 -8.64 19.01
CA ILE A 401 -3.87 -8.13 19.32
C ILE A 401 -4.81 -9.29 19.70
N SER A 402 -4.80 -10.39 18.94
CA SER A 402 -5.60 -11.58 19.25
C SER A 402 -5.22 -12.18 20.62
N SER A 403 -3.93 -12.24 20.93
CA SER A 403 -3.43 -12.75 22.22
C SER A 403 -3.83 -11.86 23.41
N TYR A 404 -3.89 -10.55 23.20
CA TYR A 404 -4.39 -9.60 24.19
C TYR A 404 -5.89 -9.84 24.45
N PHE A 405 -6.71 -9.85 23.40
CA PHE A 405 -8.15 -10.00 23.57
C PHE A 405 -8.61 -11.42 23.97
N ALA A 406 -7.76 -12.44 23.82
CA ALA A 406 -8.00 -13.75 24.43
C ALA A 406 -8.12 -13.68 25.96
N GLN A 407 -7.63 -12.60 26.59
CA GLN A 407 -7.76 -12.33 28.03
C GLN A 407 -8.97 -11.44 28.36
N HIS A 408 -9.68 -10.95 27.35
CA HIS A 408 -10.81 -10.01 27.42
C HIS A 408 -11.97 -10.48 26.54
N VAL A 409 -12.37 -11.75 26.67
CA VAL A 409 -13.30 -12.41 25.74
C VAL A 409 -14.68 -11.73 25.67
N GLU A 410 -15.08 -11.09 26.76
CA GLU A 410 -16.31 -10.28 26.87
C GLU A 410 -16.33 -9.04 25.96
N SER A 411 -15.20 -8.65 25.37
CA SER A 411 -15.10 -7.47 24.52
C SER A 411 -15.53 -7.68 23.07
N TYR A 412 -15.74 -8.94 22.64
CA TYR A 412 -16.14 -9.30 21.27
C TYR A 412 -15.37 -8.56 20.16
N PRO A 413 -14.02 -8.62 20.17
CA PRO A 413 -13.20 -7.79 19.29
C PRO A 413 -13.43 -8.10 17.81
N GLN A 414 -13.40 -7.05 16.98
CA GLN A 414 -13.43 -7.13 15.52
C GLN A 414 -12.35 -6.20 14.96
N VAL A 415 -11.51 -6.71 14.05
CA VAL A 415 -10.53 -5.89 13.33
C VAL A 415 -11.08 -5.51 11.97
N GLN A 416 -11.10 -4.22 11.66
CA GLN A 416 -11.59 -3.69 10.40
C GLN A 416 -10.49 -2.87 9.74
N ALA A 417 -10.30 -3.07 8.43
CA ALA A 417 -9.44 -2.21 7.64
C ALA A 417 -10.07 -0.82 7.46
N PHE A 418 -9.26 0.23 7.25
CA PHE A 418 -9.76 1.54 6.80
C PHE A 418 -10.21 1.52 5.33
N HIS A 419 -11.14 0.63 5.03
CA HIS A 419 -11.81 0.42 3.76
C HIS A 419 -13.19 -0.15 4.08
N ARG A 420 -14.28 0.61 3.85
CA ARG A 420 -15.61 0.23 4.37
C ARG A 420 -16.15 -1.09 3.82
N ALA A 421 -15.88 -1.37 2.54
CA ALA A 421 -16.28 -2.62 1.91
C ALA A 421 -15.43 -3.84 2.35
N ALA A 422 -14.35 -3.64 3.10
CA ALA A 422 -13.56 -4.77 3.60
C ALA A 422 -14.35 -5.51 4.67
N THR A 423 -14.36 -6.85 4.60
CA THR A 423 -15.02 -7.67 5.61
C THR A 423 -14.23 -7.62 6.92
N PRO A 424 -14.88 -7.35 8.06
CA PRO A 424 -14.22 -7.40 9.36
C PRO A 424 -13.66 -8.80 9.67
N PHE A 425 -12.50 -8.84 10.33
CA PHE A 425 -11.90 -10.05 10.86
C PHE A 425 -12.26 -10.19 12.34
N SER A 426 -12.96 -11.26 12.69
CA SER A 426 -13.10 -11.64 14.11
C SER A 426 -11.80 -12.26 14.59
N ILE A 427 -11.32 -11.83 15.76
CA ILE A 427 -10.07 -12.31 16.37
C ILE A 427 -10.29 -13.04 17.68
#